data_AF-A0A2J8N1V8-F1
#
_entry.id   AF-A0A2J8N1V8-F1
#
_cell.length_a   1.000
_cell.length_b   1.000
_cell.length_c   1.000
_cell.angle_alpha   90.00
_cell.angle_beta   90.00
_cell.angle_gamma   90.00
#
_symmetry.space_group_name_H-M   'P 1'
#
loop_
_entity.id
_entity.type
_entity.pdbx_description
1 polymer ?
#
loop_
_entity_poly.entity_id
_entity_poly.type
_entity_poly.pdbx_seq_one_letter_code
_entity_poly.pdbx_strand_id
1 'polypeptide(L)'
;MATAVEPEDQDLWEEEGILMVKLEDDFTCRPESVLQRDDPVLETSHQNFRRFRYQEAASPREALIRLRELCHQWLRPERRTKEQILELLVLEQFLTVLPGELQSWVRGQRPESGEEAVTLVEGLQK
;
A
#
# COMPACT_ATOMS: atom_id res chain seq x y z
N MET A 1 31.51 -48.70 -25.85
CA MET A 1 31.40 -48.08 -24.52
C MET A 1 31.98 -46.68 -24.63
N ALA A 2 31.11 -45.67 -24.67
CA ALA A 2 31.51 -44.27 -24.61
C ALA A 2 30.59 -43.60 -23.59
N THR A 3 31.20 -43.05 -22.56
CA THR A 3 30.56 -42.38 -21.43
C THR A 3 30.03 -41.03 -21.90
N ALA A 4 28.72 -40.78 -21.73
CA ALA A 4 28.17 -39.45 -21.90
C ALA A 4 28.65 -38.55 -20.76
N VAL A 5 29.31 -37.45 -21.13
CA VAL A 5 29.58 -36.31 -20.25
C VAL A 5 28.44 -35.32 -20.50
N GLU A 6 27.74 -34.93 -19.45
CA GLU A 6 26.85 -33.77 -19.47
C GLU A 6 27.68 -32.49 -19.61
N PRO A 7 27.11 -31.45 -20.23
CA PRO A 7 27.30 -30.12 -19.70
C PRO A 7 25.96 -29.41 -19.48
N GLU A 8 25.85 -28.82 -18.29
CA GLU A 8 24.87 -27.81 -17.92
C GLU A 8 25.13 -26.51 -18.72
N ASP A 9 24.08 -25.90 -19.27
CA ASP A 9 23.95 -24.43 -19.47
C ASP A 9 22.46 -24.17 -19.79
N GLN A 10 21.72 -23.50 -18.90
CA GLN A 10 21.25 -22.12 -19.09
C GLN A 10 20.83 -21.81 -20.54
N ASP A 11 19.53 -21.70 -20.78
CA ASP A 11 18.85 -20.45 -21.17
C ASP A 11 17.36 -20.76 -21.43
N LEU A 12 16.57 -19.78 -21.87
CA LEU A 12 15.25 -19.96 -22.50
C LEU A 12 14.04 -20.04 -21.55
N TRP A 13 13.84 -19.01 -20.72
CA TRP A 13 12.46 -18.57 -20.40
C TRP A 13 11.87 -17.82 -21.60
N GLU A 14 11.81 -18.50 -22.74
CA GLU A 14 11.13 -17.98 -23.92
C GLU A 14 9.64 -17.82 -23.63
N GLU A 15 9.22 -16.59 -23.88
CA GLU A 15 7.89 -16.21 -24.35
C GLU A 15 6.69 -16.56 -23.46
N GLU A 16 6.36 -15.63 -22.56
CA GLU A 16 4.96 -15.21 -22.47
C GLU A 16 4.91 -13.68 -22.45
N GLY A 17 4.57 -13.14 -23.62
CA GLY A 17 4.54 -11.72 -23.93
C GLY A 17 3.58 -10.95 -23.03
N ILE A 18 4.15 -10.09 -22.20
CA ILE A 18 3.43 -8.96 -21.63
C ILE A 18 3.31 -7.93 -22.75
N LEU A 19 2.18 -7.96 -23.45
CA LEU A 19 1.79 -6.98 -24.44
C LEU A 19 1.70 -5.60 -23.76
N MET A 20 2.78 -4.83 -23.78
CA MET A 20 2.75 -3.41 -23.42
C MET A 20 1.93 -2.67 -24.47
N VAL A 21 0.64 -2.52 -24.20
CA VAL A 21 -0.22 -1.60 -24.94
C VAL A 21 0.30 -0.19 -24.64
N LYS A 22 1.01 0.38 -25.61
CA LYS A 22 1.30 1.81 -25.65
C LYS A 22 -0.04 2.54 -25.72
N LEU A 23 -0.54 3.02 -24.60
CA LEU A 23 -1.62 3.99 -24.61
C LEU A 23 -0.97 5.38 -24.52
N GLU A 24 -1.06 6.08 -25.64
CA GLU A 24 -0.57 7.44 -25.81
C GLU A 24 -1.17 8.41 -24.79
N ASP A 25 -0.26 9.27 -24.34
CA ASP A 25 -0.41 10.38 -23.43
C ASP A 25 -1.34 11.44 -24.01
N ASP A 26 -2.48 11.67 -23.36
CA ASP A 26 -3.20 12.94 -23.48
C ASP A 26 -3.58 13.39 -22.06
N PHE A 27 -2.55 13.81 -21.32
CA PHE A 27 -2.66 14.49 -20.03
C PHE A 27 -3.34 15.85 -20.20
N THR A 28 -4.66 15.86 -20.20
CA THR A 28 -5.42 17.06 -19.81
C THR A 28 -5.64 17.04 -18.30
N CYS A 29 -4.63 17.53 -17.58
CA CYS A 29 -4.68 17.74 -16.13
C CYS A 29 -5.72 18.81 -15.81
N ARG A 30 -6.94 18.38 -15.48
CA ARG A 30 -7.91 19.19 -14.74
C ARG A 30 -7.84 18.76 -13.27
N PRO A 31 -7.50 19.66 -12.33
CA PRO A 31 -7.50 19.32 -10.92
C PRO A 31 -8.95 19.31 -10.44
N GLU A 32 -9.63 18.18 -10.58
CA GLU A 32 -10.90 17.95 -9.90
C GLU A 32 -10.65 17.08 -8.69
N SER A 33 -10.45 17.79 -7.59
CA SER A 33 -10.75 17.39 -6.22
C SER A 33 -11.96 16.46 -6.14
N VAL A 34 -11.71 15.17 -6.21
CA VAL A 34 -12.63 14.15 -5.71
C VAL A 34 -11.78 13.19 -4.90
N LEU A 35 -11.37 13.67 -3.72
CA LEU A 35 -11.09 12.78 -2.61
C LEU A 35 -12.43 12.11 -2.29
N GLN A 36 -12.66 10.98 -2.94
CA GLN A 36 -13.73 10.06 -2.58
C GLN A 36 -13.50 9.72 -1.12
N ARG A 37 -14.38 10.23 -0.24
CA ARG A 37 -14.50 9.81 1.17
C ARG A 37 -14.13 8.33 1.26
N ASP A 38 -12.91 8.05 1.71
CA ASP A 38 -12.48 6.67 1.76
C ASP A 38 -13.24 6.01 2.92
N ASP A 39 -14.05 5.04 2.52
CA ASP A 39 -15.05 4.33 3.31
C ASP A 39 -14.49 3.76 4.63
N PRO A 40 -15.30 3.55 5.70
CA PRO A 40 -14.88 2.86 6.93
C PRO A 40 -14.15 1.52 6.70
N VAL A 41 -14.33 0.90 5.52
CA VAL A 41 -13.60 -0.28 5.04
C VAL A 41 -12.08 -0.07 4.94
N LEU A 42 -11.60 1.14 4.61
CA LEU A 42 -10.17 1.43 4.51
C LEU A 42 -9.48 1.33 5.89
N GLU A 43 -10.08 1.98 6.89
CA GLU A 43 -9.55 2.03 8.26
C GLU A 43 -9.60 0.64 8.92
N THR A 44 -10.64 -0.15 8.64
CA THR A 44 -10.72 -1.53 9.14
C THR A 44 -9.68 -2.45 8.49
N SER A 45 -9.48 -2.36 7.18
CA SER A 45 -8.48 -3.15 6.46
C SER A 45 -7.06 -2.82 6.92
N HIS A 46 -6.78 -1.54 7.15
CA HIS A 46 -5.52 -1.05 7.70
C HIS A 46 -5.24 -1.64 9.08
N GLN A 47 -6.21 -1.57 10.00
CA GLN A 47 -6.07 -2.12 11.35
C GLN A 47 -5.90 -3.64 11.31
N ASN A 48 -6.62 -4.35 10.44
CA ASN A 48 -6.49 -5.79 10.28
C ASN A 48 -5.11 -6.18 9.77
N PHE A 49 -4.56 -5.46 8.78
CA PHE A 49 -3.20 -5.69 8.28
C PHE A 49 -2.16 -5.56 9.39
N ARG A 50 -2.24 -4.49 10.19
CA ARG A 50 -1.27 -4.22 11.26
C ARG A 50 -1.44 -5.12 12.50
N ARG A 51 -2.66 -5.59 12.78
CA ARG A 51 -2.96 -6.46 13.92
C ARG A 51 -2.89 -7.95 13.60
N PHE A 52 -2.73 -8.31 12.33
CA PHE A 52 -2.63 -9.70 11.89
C PHE A 52 -1.56 -10.45 12.68
N ARG A 53 -1.95 -11.59 13.25
CA ARG A 53 -1.08 -12.48 14.00
C ARG A 53 -0.85 -13.77 13.23
N TYR A 54 0.37 -14.28 13.29
CA TYR A 54 0.72 -15.54 12.63
C TYR A 54 -0.16 -16.73 13.07
N GLN A 55 -0.64 -16.73 14.32
CA GLN A 55 -1.52 -17.77 14.86
C GLN A 55 -2.90 -17.83 14.17
N GLU A 56 -3.30 -16.78 13.45
CA GLU A 56 -4.55 -16.77 12.67
C GLU A 56 -4.43 -17.57 11.36
N ALA A 57 -3.22 -17.97 10.97
CA ALA A 57 -2.97 -18.76 9.77
C ALA A 57 -2.56 -20.21 10.08
N ALA A 58 -3.04 -21.13 9.24
CA ALA A 58 -2.70 -22.55 9.34
C ALA A 58 -1.29 -22.88 8.81
N SER A 59 -0.68 -22.00 8.00
CA SER A 59 0.65 -22.20 7.42
C SER A 59 1.34 -20.86 7.11
N PRO A 60 2.68 -20.83 6.95
CA PRO A 60 3.38 -19.60 6.56
C PRO A 60 2.94 -19.05 5.20
N ARG A 61 2.62 -19.95 4.26
CA ARG A 61 2.11 -19.56 2.94
C ARG A 61 0.75 -18.91 3.05
N GLU A 62 -0.15 -19.47 3.86
CA GLU A 62 -1.46 -18.87 4.14
C GLU A 62 -1.30 -17.50 4.81
N ALA A 63 -0.41 -17.37 5.80
CA ALA A 63 -0.13 -16.10 6.46
C ALA A 63 0.29 -15.01 5.47
N LEU A 64 1.18 -15.35 4.52
CA LEU A 64 1.63 -14.42 3.49
C LEU A 64 0.51 -14.02 2.53
N ILE A 65 -0.34 -14.97 2.12
CA ILE A 65 -1.50 -14.69 1.24
C ILE A 65 -2.45 -13.73 1.94
N ARG A 66 -2.80 -13.99 3.21
CA ARG A 66 -3.67 -13.10 4.01
C ARG A 66 -3.09 -11.71 4.19
N LEU A 67 -1.80 -11.60 4.49
CA LEU A 67 -1.13 -10.29 4.57
C LEU A 67 -1.20 -9.53 3.24
N ARG A 68 -1.03 -10.21 2.11
CA ARG A 68 -1.13 -9.58 0.78
C ARG A 68 -2.55 -9.10 0.49
N GLU A 69 -3.57 -9.89 0.82
CA GLU A 69 -4.98 -9.50 0.67
C GLU A 69 -5.33 -8.27 1.49
N LEU A 70 -4.96 -8.27 2.78
CA LEU A 70 -5.18 -7.15 3.69
C LEU A 70 -4.43 -5.89 3.22
N CYS A 71 -3.19 -6.05 2.74
CA CYS A 71 -2.40 -4.95 2.18
C CYS A 71 -3.05 -4.36 0.92
N HIS A 72 -3.56 -5.19 0.00
CA HIS A 72 -4.27 -4.71 -1.19
C HIS A 72 -5.56 -3.98 -0.82
N GLN A 73 -6.35 -4.50 0.12
CA GLN A 73 -7.59 -3.85 0.57
C GLN A 73 -7.33 -2.49 1.23
N TRP A 74 -6.21 -2.38 1.95
CA TRP A 74 -5.76 -1.14 2.55
C TRP A 74 -5.21 -0.16 1.50
N LEU A 75 -4.19 -0.54 0.73
CA LEU A 75 -3.51 0.40 -0.16
C LEU A 75 -4.28 0.67 -1.46
N ARG A 76 -5.14 -0.26 -1.89
CA ARG A 76 -5.92 -0.21 -3.15
C ARG A 76 -5.05 0.22 -4.34
N PRO A 77 -4.00 -0.53 -4.68
CA PRO A 77 -3.08 -0.17 -5.76
C PRO A 77 -3.78 -0.07 -7.13
N GLU A 78 -5.00 -0.59 -7.28
CA GLU A 78 -5.82 -0.45 -8.49
C GLU A 78 -6.39 0.97 -8.65
N ARG A 79 -6.44 1.75 -7.57
CA ARG A 79 -7.04 3.10 -7.52
C ARG A 79 -6.06 4.20 -7.12
N ARG A 80 -4.86 3.82 -6.66
CA ARG A 80 -3.85 4.76 -6.14
C ARG A 80 -2.55 4.64 -6.91
N THR A 81 -1.95 5.80 -7.21
CA THR A 81 -0.59 5.85 -7.75
C THR A 81 0.42 5.44 -6.68
N LYS A 82 1.64 5.14 -7.12
CA LYS A 82 2.76 4.84 -6.22
C LYS A 82 2.98 5.95 -5.21
N GLU A 83 2.92 7.20 -5.65
CA GLU A 83 3.14 8.40 -4.83
C GLU A 83 2.04 8.51 -3.77
N GLN A 84 0.77 8.28 -4.14
CA GLN A 84 -0.35 8.26 -3.18
C GLN A 84 -0.20 7.15 -2.14
N ILE A 85 0.29 5.97 -2.54
CA ILE A 85 0.59 4.88 -1.60
C ILE A 85 1.70 5.29 -0.64
N LEU A 86 2.77 5.90 -1.14
CA LEU A 86 3.86 6.39 -0.30
C LEU A 86 3.38 7.44 0.70
N GLU A 87 2.55 8.39 0.26
CA GLU A 87 1.96 9.40 1.15
C GLU A 87 1.08 8.78 2.24
N LEU A 88 0.30 7.73 1.93
CA LEU A 88 -0.44 6.99 2.95
C LEU A 88 0.47 6.32 3.99
N LEU A 89 1.59 5.76 3.56
CA LEU A 89 2.58 5.16 4.46
C LEU A 89 3.28 6.24 5.32
N VAL A 90 3.59 7.40 4.73
CA VAL A 90 4.15 8.55 5.43
C VAL A 90 3.17 9.07 6.47
N LEU A 91 1.90 9.25 6.11
CA LEU A 91 0.84 9.65 7.03
C LEU A 91 0.71 8.67 8.20
N GLU A 92 0.68 7.36 7.92
CA GLU A 92 0.64 6.35 8.97
C GLU A 92 1.83 6.53 9.93
N GLN A 93 3.05 6.63 9.39
CA GLN A 93 4.26 6.81 10.19
C GLN A 93 4.20 8.12 10.98
N PHE A 94 3.75 9.22 10.37
CA PHE A 94 3.58 10.52 11.02
C PHE A 94 2.66 10.41 12.23
N LEU A 95 1.50 9.78 12.07
CA LEU A 95 0.56 9.54 13.17
C LEU A 95 1.17 8.68 14.28
N THR A 96 2.10 7.77 13.98
CA THR A 96 2.78 6.95 15.01
C THR A 96 3.85 7.70 15.81
N VAL A 97 4.52 8.69 15.21
CA VAL A 97 5.60 9.44 15.88
C VAL A 97 5.10 10.63 16.70
N LEU A 98 3.84 11.05 16.50
CA LEU A 98 3.24 12.10 17.30
C LEU A 98 3.19 11.72 18.79
N PRO A 99 3.44 12.67 19.71
CA PRO A 99 3.37 12.41 21.14
C PRO A 99 1.91 12.21 21.59
N GLY A 100 1.73 11.41 22.64
CA GLY A 100 0.46 10.79 23.08
C GLY A 100 -0.84 11.55 22.81
N GLU A 101 -1.05 12.70 23.44
CA GLU A 101 -2.33 13.44 23.35
C GLU A 101 -2.59 13.96 21.93
N LEU A 102 -1.55 14.46 21.24
CA LEU A 102 -1.63 14.88 19.84
C LEU A 102 -1.98 13.69 18.93
N GLN A 103 -1.31 12.56 19.11
CA GLN A 103 -1.62 11.34 18.35
C GLN A 103 -3.08 10.93 18.50
N SER A 104 -3.58 10.90 19.73
CA SER A 104 -4.96 10.47 20.03
C SER A 104 -5.98 11.42 19.42
N TRP A 105 -5.73 12.73 19.51
CA TRP A 105 -6.61 13.74 18.94
C TRP A 105 -6.60 13.73 17.41
N VAL A 106 -5.42 13.73 16.78
CA VAL A 106 -5.30 13.73 15.30
C VAL A 106 -5.91 12.46 14.72
N ARG A 107 -5.70 11.29 15.33
CA ARG A 107 -6.36 10.05 14.90
C ARG A 107 -7.89 10.13 14.99
N GLY A 108 -8.43 10.85 15.97
CA GLY A 108 -9.87 11.09 16.08
C GLY A 108 -10.44 11.93 14.94
N GLN A 109 -9.61 12.78 14.31
CA GLN A 109 -10.01 13.58 13.15
C GLN A 109 -9.91 12.83 11.81
N ARG A 110 -9.21 11.68 11.78
CA ARG A 110 -9.05 10.82 10.60
C ARG A 110 -8.54 11.57 9.35
N PRO A 111 -7.35 12.20 9.42
CA PRO A 111 -6.78 12.86 8.26
C PRO A 111 -6.55 11.88 7.10
N GLU A 112 -6.79 12.35 5.87
CA GLU A 112 -6.61 11.59 4.63
C GLU A 112 -5.21 11.84 4.00
N SER A 113 -4.50 12.89 4.40
CA SER A 113 -3.12 13.17 3.98
C SER A 113 -2.22 13.70 5.10
N GLY A 114 -0.90 13.63 4.89
CA GLY A 114 0.10 14.14 5.85
C GLY A 114 -0.04 15.64 6.10
N GLU A 115 -0.33 16.41 5.06
CA GLU A 115 -0.53 17.86 5.11
C GLU A 115 -1.77 18.24 5.94
N GLU A 116 -2.85 17.47 5.82
CA GLU A 116 -4.02 17.63 6.68
C GLU A 116 -3.67 17.35 8.14
N ALA A 117 -2.94 16.26 8.40
CA ALA A 117 -2.50 15.91 9.75
C ALA A 117 -1.59 17.00 10.36
N VAL A 118 -0.69 17.60 9.57
CA VAL A 118 0.16 18.72 10.01
C VAL A 118 -0.69 19.94 10.34
N THR A 119 -1.64 20.30 9.47
CA THR A 119 -2.54 21.46 9.69
C THR A 119 -3.33 21.30 10.99
N LEU A 120 -3.80 20.08 11.27
CA LEU A 120 -4.48 19.72 12.50
C LEU A 120 -3.58 19.90 13.74
N VAL A 121 -2.32 19.44 13.69
CA VAL A 121 -1.35 19.59 14.78
C VAL A 121 -1.00 21.06 15.03
N GLU A 122 -0.72 21.83 13.99
CA GLU A 122 -0.37 23.24 14.10
C GLU A 122 -1.54 24.07 14.65
N GLY A 123 -2.78 23.69 14.34
CA GLY A 123 -3.98 24.33 14.88
C GLY A 123 -4.15 24.18 16.39
N LEU A 124 -3.60 23.10 16.98
CA LEU A 124 -3.61 22.88 18.43
C LEU A 124 -2.46 23.57 19.17
N GLN A 125 -1.37 23.88 18.47
CA GLN A 125 -0.17 24.51 19.06
C GLN A 125 -0.24 26.04 19.07
N LYS A 126 -1.33 26.64 18.58
CA LYS A 126 -1.63 28.07 18.63
C LYS A 126 -2.46 28.41 19.87
#